data_AF-A0A831W9L1-F1
#
_entry.id   AF-A0A831W9L1-F1
#
_cell.length_a   1.000
_cell.length_b   1.000
_cell.length_c   1.000
_cell.angle_alpha   90.00
_cell.angle_beta   90.00
_cell.angle_gamma   90.00
#
_symmetry.space_group_name_H-M   'P 1'
#
loop_
_entity.id
_entity.type
_entity.pdbx_description
1 polymer ?
#
loop_
_entity_poly.entity_id
_entity_poly.type
_entity_poly.pdbx_seq_one_letter_code
_entity_poly.pdbx_strand_id
1 'polypeptide(L)'
;MQRLKQMMGRQIQMMTPEYQERVKALSPQTRKLLMRIYSQHSRHSDRITLRQVMLEVLNDYNGMVAGIVTDNPVQAADSARRLANHRIPRGGLIPYLRIGDVNDEKLSVLSSFNDSVEGNAKRLADAADDGEMVKAASYLSDITAGCVGCHNVFRDVPGTTSNLK
;
A
#
# COMPACT_ATOMS: atom_id res chain seq x y z
N MET A 1 -1.58 1.42 19.70
CA MET A 1 -0.38 0.56 19.67
C MET A 1 -0.67 -0.93 19.93
N GLN A 2 -1.41 -1.31 20.98
CA GLN A 2 -1.66 -2.73 21.30
C GLN A 2 -2.42 -3.50 20.19
N ARG A 3 -3.47 -2.89 19.61
CA ARG A 3 -4.23 -3.44 18.48
C ARG A 3 -3.37 -3.73 17.24
N LEU A 4 -2.42 -2.84 16.92
CA LEU A 4 -1.48 -3.03 15.80
C LEU A 4 -0.51 -4.17 16.05
N LYS A 5 0.00 -4.31 17.28
CA LYS A 5 0.84 -5.46 17.67
C LYS A 5 0.07 -6.78 17.56
N GLN A 6 -1.18 -6.82 17.99
CA GLN A 6 -2.04 -8.01 17.85
C GLN A 6 -2.31 -8.36 16.38
N MET A 7 -2.57 -7.35 15.54
CA MET A 7 -2.72 -7.54 14.10
C MET A 7 -1.45 -8.12 13.46
N MET A 8 -0.28 -7.53 13.72
CA MET A 8 0.99 -8.08 13.22
C MET A 8 1.25 -9.50 13.73
N GLY A 9 0.96 -9.78 15.00
CA GLY A 9 1.07 -11.13 15.56
C GLY A 9 0.22 -12.14 14.80
N ARG A 10 -1.06 -11.80 14.52
CA ARG A 10 -1.95 -12.64 13.71
C ARG A 10 -1.45 -12.82 12.29
N GLN A 11 -0.99 -11.75 11.64
CA GLN A 11 -0.41 -11.81 10.29
C GLN A 11 0.79 -12.76 10.25
N ILE A 12 1.72 -12.65 11.21
CA ILE A 12 2.90 -13.54 11.31
C ILE A 12 2.48 -14.99 11.50
N GLN A 13 1.49 -15.27 12.35
CA GLN A 13 1.02 -16.65 12.59
C GLN A 13 0.50 -17.33 11.33
N MET A 14 -0.11 -16.56 10.41
CA MET A 14 -0.60 -17.05 9.12
C MET A 14 0.53 -17.36 8.13
N MET A 15 1.75 -16.86 8.34
CA MET A 15 2.86 -17.10 7.41
C MET A 15 3.44 -18.50 7.56
N THR A 16 4.08 -19.02 6.50
CA THR A 16 4.93 -20.21 6.55
C THR A 16 6.09 -20.02 7.55
N PRO A 17 6.65 -21.10 8.15
CA PRO A 17 7.73 -21.00 9.13
C PRO A 17 8.91 -20.16 8.66
N GLU A 18 9.32 -20.33 7.39
CA GLU A 18 10.43 -19.59 6.78
C GLU A 18 10.21 -18.07 6.80
N TYR A 19 9.00 -17.61 6.47
CA TYR A 19 8.65 -16.18 6.52
C TYR A 19 8.51 -15.67 7.96
N GLN A 20 8.04 -16.51 8.89
CA GLN A 20 7.99 -16.13 10.30
C GLN A 20 9.39 -15.83 10.84
N GLU A 21 10.37 -16.66 10.51
CA GLU A 21 11.77 -16.46 10.90
C GLU A 21 12.32 -15.15 10.35
N ARG A 22 12.11 -14.89 9.05
CA ARG A 22 12.53 -13.63 8.40
C ARG A 22 11.92 -12.41 9.08
N VAL A 23 10.63 -12.41 9.35
CA VAL A 23 9.95 -11.28 10.01
C VAL A 23 10.41 -11.09 11.45
N LYS A 24 10.67 -12.18 12.18
CA LYS A 24 11.21 -12.12 13.55
C LYS A 24 12.64 -11.57 13.59
N ALA A 25 13.43 -11.81 12.54
CA ALA A 25 14.80 -11.31 12.40
C ALA A 25 14.89 -9.80 12.09
N LEU A 26 13.81 -9.17 11.62
CA LEU A 26 13.80 -7.73 11.33
C LEU A 26 14.13 -6.88 12.55
N SER A 27 14.82 -5.76 12.33
CA SER A 27 15.13 -4.80 13.39
C SER A 27 13.86 -4.21 14.05
N PRO A 28 13.95 -3.74 15.31
CA PRO A 28 12.87 -2.97 15.93
C PRO A 28 12.42 -1.75 15.11
N GLN A 29 13.36 -1.09 14.42
CA GLN A 29 13.11 0.07 13.56
C GLN A 29 12.20 -0.30 12.38
N THR A 30 12.56 -1.35 11.63
CA THR A 30 11.76 -1.83 10.50
C THR A 30 10.38 -2.30 10.93
N ARG A 31 10.28 -3.03 12.05
CA ARG A 31 8.97 -3.43 12.61
C ARG A 31 8.11 -2.22 12.97
N LYS A 32 8.71 -1.16 13.53
CA LYS A 32 8.00 0.09 13.84
C LYS A 32 7.54 0.82 12.57
N LEU A 33 8.37 0.81 11.52
CA LEU A 33 7.99 1.34 10.20
C LEU A 33 6.77 0.60 9.63
N LEU A 34 6.81 -0.73 9.60
CA LEU A 34 5.69 -1.55 9.12
C LEU A 34 4.40 -1.28 9.91
N MET A 35 4.50 -1.18 11.24
CA MET A 35 3.33 -0.81 12.07
C MET A 35 2.78 0.57 11.71
N ARG A 36 3.64 1.54 11.39
CA ARG A 36 3.20 2.89 11.00
C ARG A 36 2.45 2.86 9.68
N ILE A 37 3.00 2.17 8.66
CA ILE A 37 2.34 1.99 7.35
C ILE A 37 0.97 1.33 7.53
N TYR A 38 0.91 0.20 8.25
CA TYR A 38 -0.37 -0.47 8.47
C TYR A 38 -1.37 0.35 9.27
N SER A 39 -0.90 1.26 10.14
CA SER A 39 -1.80 2.14 10.92
C SER A 39 -2.51 3.21 10.09
N GLN A 40 -2.03 3.49 8.88
CA GLN A 40 -2.67 4.41 7.95
C GLN A 40 -3.91 3.80 7.27
N HIS A 41 -4.10 2.48 7.43
CA HIS A 41 -5.16 1.73 6.80
C HIS A 41 -6.21 1.32 7.84
N SER A 42 -7.47 1.65 7.57
CA SER A 42 -8.60 1.23 8.40
C SER A 42 -9.25 -0.07 7.90
N ARG A 43 -8.96 -0.43 6.65
CA ARG A 43 -9.60 -1.54 5.93
C ARG A 43 -8.64 -2.72 5.86
N HIS A 44 -8.96 -3.80 6.56
CA HIS A 44 -8.22 -5.07 6.51
C HIS A 44 -9.13 -6.17 5.99
N SER A 45 -8.56 -7.14 5.27
CA SER A 45 -9.32 -8.27 4.73
C SER A 45 -8.64 -9.58 5.07
N ASP A 46 -9.42 -10.53 5.57
CA ASP A 46 -8.95 -11.89 5.84
C ASP A 46 -9.11 -12.81 4.61
N ARG A 47 -9.66 -12.29 3.51
CA ARG A 47 -10.06 -13.08 2.33
C ARG A 47 -9.33 -12.70 1.05
N ILE A 48 -9.15 -11.40 0.80
CA ILE A 48 -8.66 -10.96 -0.50
C ILE A 48 -7.13 -11.00 -0.56
N THR A 49 -6.61 -11.32 -1.74
CA THR A 49 -5.16 -11.36 -1.99
C THR A 49 -4.60 -10.00 -2.36
N LEU A 50 -3.27 -9.86 -2.37
CA LEU A 50 -2.63 -8.64 -2.86
C LEU A 50 -3.04 -8.33 -4.30
N ARG A 51 -3.24 -9.36 -5.16
CA ARG A 51 -3.72 -9.14 -6.54
C ARG A 51 -5.06 -8.39 -6.56
N GLN A 52 -5.99 -8.79 -5.70
CA GLN A 52 -7.31 -8.17 -5.63
C GLN A 52 -7.23 -6.75 -5.07
N VAL A 53 -6.41 -6.53 -4.04
CA VAL A 53 -6.13 -5.17 -3.54
C VAL A 53 -5.54 -4.28 -4.64
N MET A 54 -4.57 -4.78 -5.40
CA MET A 54 -3.96 -4.01 -6.49
C MET A 54 -4.95 -3.71 -7.63
N LEU A 55 -5.94 -4.57 -7.87
CA LEU A 55 -7.03 -4.26 -8.81
C LEU A 55 -7.96 -3.15 -8.28
N GLU A 56 -8.25 -3.13 -6.97
CA GLU A 56 -8.98 -2.03 -6.33
C GLU A 56 -8.20 -0.71 -6.47
N VAL A 57 -6.91 -0.75 -6.13
CA VAL A 57 -6.00 0.41 -6.26
C VAL A 57 -5.94 0.90 -7.70
N LEU A 58 -5.85 0.00 -8.69
CA LEU A 58 -5.88 0.37 -10.11
C LEU A 58 -7.21 1.02 -10.53
N ASN A 59 -8.33 0.50 -10.04
CA ASN A 59 -9.64 1.08 -10.32
C ASN A 59 -9.77 2.48 -9.73
N ASP A 60 -9.30 2.69 -8.51
CA ASP A 60 -9.27 4.02 -7.89
C ASP A 60 -8.28 4.96 -8.59
N TYR A 61 -7.13 4.46 -9.07
CA TYR A 61 -6.22 5.22 -9.92
C TYR A 61 -6.88 5.70 -11.21
N ASN A 62 -7.57 4.81 -11.93
CA ASN A 62 -8.32 5.18 -13.13
C ASN A 62 -9.47 6.14 -12.81
N GLY A 63 -10.10 6.00 -11.64
CA GLY A 63 -11.11 6.92 -11.14
C GLY A 63 -10.57 8.34 -10.95
N MET A 64 -9.36 8.49 -10.39
CA MET A 64 -8.68 9.78 -10.28
C MET A 64 -8.41 10.39 -11.65
N VAL A 65 -7.83 9.62 -12.57
CA VAL A 65 -7.50 10.08 -13.92
C VAL A 65 -8.78 10.55 -14.64
N ALA A 66 -9.84 9.75 -14.60
CA ALA A 66 -11.13 10.11 -15.19
C ALA A 66 -11.71 11.38 -14.56
N GLY A 67 -11.65 11.52 -13.23
CA GLY A 67 -12.09 12.73 -12.53
C GLY A 67 -11.30 13.96 -12.97
N ILE A 68 -9.98 13.84 -13.13
CA ILE A 68 -9.12 14.94 -13.58
C ILE A 68 -9.42 15.36 -15.02
N VAL A 69 -9.48 14.43 -15.97
CA VAL A 69 -9.66 14.77 -17.39
C VAL A 69 -11.07 15.24 -17.73
N THR A 70 -12.03 15.02 -16.84
CA THR A 70 -13.43 15.49 -16.98
C THR A 70 -13.75 16.70 -16.10
N ASP A 71 -12.75 17.26 -15.42
CA ASP A 71 -12.90 18.36 -14.46
C ASP A 71 -13.96 18.07 -13.37
N ASN A 72 -13.95 16.83 -12.86
CA ASN A 72 -14.84 16.34 -11.81
C ASN A 72 -14.07 16.18 -10.48
N PRO A 73 -14.02 17.24 -9.63
CA PRO A 73 -13.24 17.24 -8.40
C PRO A 73 -13.72 16.20 -7.39
N VAL A 74 -15.04 15.99 -7.28
CA VAL A 74 -15.63 15.00 -6.34
C VAL A 74 -15.15 13.60 -6.68
N GLN A 75 -15.20 13.21 -7.96
CA GLN A 75 -14.73 11.89 -8.39
C GLN A 75 -13.22 11.73 -8.18
N ALA A 76 -12.43 12.76 -8.49
CA ALA A 76 -10.99 12.74 -8.31
C ALA A 76 -10.62 12.53 -6.82
N ALA A 77 -11.20 13.35 -5.95
CA ALA A 77 -10.93 13.31 -4.51
C ALA A 77 -11.38 12.00 -3.86
N ASP A 78 -12.59 11.53 -4.17
CA ASP A 78 -13.10 10.28 -3.61
C ASP A 78 -12.27 9.07 -4.05
N SER A 79 -11.85 9.03 -5.31
CA SER A 79 -11.01 7.94 -5.81
C SER A 79 -9.63 7.98 -5.16
N ALA A 80 -9.04 9.16 -4.98
CA ALA A 80 -7.75 9.32 -4.34
C ALA A 80 -7.77 8.90 -2.87
N ARG A 81 -8.83 9.25 -2.14
CA ARG A 81 -9.04 8.79 -0.75
C ARG A 81 -9.18 7.28 -0.65
N ARG A 82 -9.92 6.65 -1.58
CA ARG A 82 -10.07 5.18 -1.60
C ARG A 82 -8.76 4.47 -1.93
N LEU A 83 -7.97 5.02 -2.85
CA LEU A 83 -6.61 4.54 -3.13
C LEU A 83 -5.74 4.64 -1.87
N ALA A 84 -5.70 5.81 -1.24
CA ALA A 84 -4.86 6.06 -0.06
C ALA A 84 -5.31 5.32 1.21
N ASN A 85 -6.50 4.71 1.19
CA ASN A 85 -7.02 3.84 2.24
C ASN A 85 -7.54 2.55 1.58
N HIS A 86 -6.73 1.94 0.71
CA HIS A 86 -7.05 0.65 0.13
C HIS A 86 -7.09 -0.45 1.21
N ARG A 87 -7.54 -1.65 0.85
CA ARG A 87 -7.54 -2.77 1.81
C ARG A 87 -6.13 -3.30 2.05
N ILE A 88 -5.81 -3.70 3.27
CA ILE A 88 -4.66 -4.57 3.55
C ILE A 88 -5.06 -6.02 3.21
N PRO A 89 -4.27 -6.75 2.40
CA PRO A 89 -4.61 -8.11 1.97
C PRO A 89 -4.49 -9.13 3.12
N ARG A 90 -5.02 -10.33 2.89
CA ARG A 90 -4.92 -11.47 3.81
C ARG A 90 -3.46 -11.70 4.21
N GLY A 91 -3.19 -11.68 5.52
CA GLY A 91 -1.84 -11.88 6.05
C GLY A 91 -0.88 -10.68 5.92
N GLY A 92 -1.34 -9.54 5.42
CA GLY A 92 -0.52 -8.34 5.23
C GLY A 92 0.32 -8.39 3.94
N LEU A 93 1.18 -7.40 3.73
CA LEU A 93 2.00 -7.26 2.52
C LEU A 93 3.12 -8.31 2.43
N ILE A 94 3.79 -8.56 3.56
CA ILE A 94 5.05 -9.34 3.62
C ILE A 94 4.99 -10.72 2.94
N PRO A 95 3.94 -11.54 3.11
CA PRO A 95 3.86 -12.87 2.49
C PRO A 95 3.86 -12.83 0.95
N TYR A 96 3.55 -11.69 0.35
CA TYR A 96 3.49 -11.50 -1.09
C TYR A 96 4.79 -10.94 -1.69
N LEU A 97 5.79 -10.63 -0.85
CA LEU A 97 7.12 -10.24 -1.29
C LEU A 97 7.97 -11.49 -1.54
N ARG A 98 9.06 -11.37 -2.30
CA ARG A 98 10.08 -12.42 -2.36
C ARG A 98 10.76 -12.52 -1.00
N ILE A 99 11.10 -13.74 -0.58
CA ILE A 99 11.70 -13.92 0.74
C ILE A 99 13.03 -13.17 0.90
N GLY A 100 13.80 -13.06 -0.19
CA GLY A 100 15.04 -12.28 -0.22
C GLY A 100 14.83 -10.78 0.02
N ASP A 101 13.63 -10.25 -0.24
CA ASP A 101 13.29 -8.84 -0.02
C ASP A 101 12.72 -8.58 1.38
N VAL A 102 12.51 -9.60 2.20
CA VAL A 102 12.04 -9.47 3.59
C VAL A 102 13.25 -9.26 4.50
N ASN A 103 13.85 -8.07 4.41
CA ASN A 103 15.00 -7.65 5.20
C ASN A 103 14.95 -6.13 5.50
N ASP A 104 15.80 -5.66 6.43
CA ASP A 104 15.78 -4.26 6.87
C ASP A 104 16.08 -3.26 5.74
N GLU A 105 17.05 -3.56 4.87
CA GLU A 105 17.46 -2.70 3.75
C GLU A 105 16.29 -2.46 2.80
N LYS A 106 15.70 -3.54 2.29
CA LYS A 106 14.60 -3.48 1.33
C LYS A 106 13.34 -2.90 1.97
N LEU A 107 12.96 -3.32 3.18
CA LEU A 107 11.72 -2.84 3.79
C LEU A 107 11.80 -1.37 4.24
N SER A 108 12.99 -0.81 4.42
CA SER A 108 13.14 0.62 4.76
C SER A 108 12.58 1.55 3.68
N VAL A 109 12.67 1.15 2.40
CA VAL A 109 12.21 1.98 1.26
C VAL A 109 10.69 2.01 1.11
N LEU A 110 9.95 1.12 1.81
CA LEU A 110 8.48 1.12 1.79
C LEU A 110 7.90 2.46 2.26
N SER A 111 8.55 3.14 3.19
CA SER A 111 8.12 4.47 3.65
C SER A 111 8.05 5.49 2.52
N SER A 112 9.08 5.49 1.65
CA SER A 112 9.17 6.39 0.51
C SER A 112 8.10 6.06 -0.53
N PHE A 113 7.93 4.77 -0.88
CA PHE A 113 6.88 4.36 -1.81
C PHE A 113 5.48 4.67 -1.27
N ASN A 114 5.24 4.48 0.03
CA ASN A 114 3.97 4.82 0.66
C ASN A 114 3.65 6.31 0.53
N ASP A 115 4.62 7.21 0.78
CA ASP A 115 4.37 8.64 0.60
C ASP A 115 4.21 9.01 -0.87
N SER A 116 5.02 8.43 -1.76
CA SER A 116 4.95 8.67 -3.21
C SER A 116 3.59 8.30 -3.80
N VAL A 117 2.94 7.26 -3.27
CA VAL A 117 1.65 6.75 -3.77
C VAL A 117 0.50 7.27 -2.92
N GLU A 118 0.39 6.82 -1.66
CA GLU A 118 -0.74 7.16 -0.79
C GLU A 118 -0.65 8.61 -0.27
N GLY A 119 0.55 9.12 -0.02
CA GLY A 119 0.76 10.51 0.40
C GLY A 119 0.33 11.49 -0.69
N ASN A 120 0.78 11.26 -1.93
CA ASN A 120 0.35 12.07 -3.07
C ASN A 120 -1.12 11.88 -3.43
N ALA A 121 -1.70 10.69 -3.24
CA ALA A 121 -3.15 10.52 -3.39
C ALA A 121 -3.95 11.37 -2.37
N LYS A 122 -3.48 11.49 -1.12
CA LYS A 122 -4.11 12.41 -0.14
C LYS A 122 -3.98 13.87 -0.59
N ARG A 123 -2.79 14.28 -1.02
CA ARG A 123 -2.54 15.64 -1.54
C ARG A 123 -3.37 15.95 -2.79
N LEU A 124 -3.61 14.96 -3.65
CA LEU A 124 -4.49 15.05 -4.80
C LEU A 124 -5.94 15.27 -4.36
N ALA A 125 -6.41 14.51 -3.36
CA ALA A 125 -7.75 14.68 -2.83
C ALA A 125 -7.97 16.08 -2.25
N ASP A 126 -7.01 16.57 -1.46
CA ASP A 126 -7.08 17.91 -0.86
C ASP A 126 -7.11 18.99 -1.95
N ALA A 127 -6.23 18.90 -2.95
CA ALA A 127 -6.23 19.85 -4.07
C ALA A 127 -7.52 19.82 -4.90
N ALA A 128 -8.12 18.64 -5.11
CA ALA A 128 -9.37 18.51 -5.83
C ALA A 128 -10.56 19.09 -5.04
N ASP A 129 -10.62 18.88 -3.72
CA ASP A 129 -11.62 19.50 -2.84
C ASP A 129 -11.52 21.04 -2.86
N ASP A 130 -10.29 21.58 -2.94
CA ASP A 130 -10.04 23.02 -3.03
C ASP A 130 -10.31 23.60 -4.44
N GLY A 131 -10.74 22.77 -5.40
CA GLY A 131 -10.97 23.18 -6.79
C GLY A 131 -9.69 23.40 -7.60
N GLU A 132 -8.52 23.05 -7.07
CA GLU A 132 -7.21 23.23 -7.70
C GLU A 132 -6.88 22.04 -8.64
N MET A 133 -7.72 21.79 -9.65
CA MET A 133 -7.62 20.58 -10.48
C MET A 133 -6.29 20.44 -11.26
N VAL A 134 -5.65 21.56 -11.63
CA VAL A 134 -4.31 21.54 -12.23
C VAL A 134 -3.26 21.03 -11.24
N LYS A 135 -3.37 21.43 -9.97
CA LYS A 135 -2.48 20.94 -8.90
C LYS A 135 -2.78 19.48 -8.57
N ALA A 136 -4.06 19.09 -8.53
CA ALA A 136 -4.46 17.69 -8.37
C ALA A 136 -3.82 16.81 -9.47
N ALA A 137 -3.88 17.26 -10.73
CA ALA A 137 -3.25 16.59 -11.86
C ALA A 137 -1.72 16.45 -11.71
N SER A 138 -1.05 17.44 -11.13
CA SER A 138 0.41 17.41 -10.92
C SER A 138 0.88 16.25 -10.02
N TYR A 139 0.03 15.78 -9.10
CA TYR A 139 0.36 14.66 -8.23
C TYR A 139 0.27 13.29 -8.91
N LEU A 140 -0.43 13.17 -10.07
CA LEU A 140 -0.58 11.89 -10.76
C LEU A 140 0.76 11.31 -11.22
N SER A 141 1.71 12.15 -11.65
CA SER A 141 3.03 11.68 -12.10
C SER A 141 3.80 11.02 -10.96
N ASP A 142 3.76 11.60 -9.76
CA ASP A 142 4.46 11.07 -8.60
C ASP A 142 3.83 9.78 -8.08
N ILE A 143 2.49 9.69 -8.13
CA ILE A 143 1.76 8.45 -7.83
C ILE A 143 2.19 7.36 -8.80
N THR A 144 2.21 7.67 -10.11
CA THR A 144 2.60 6.71 -11.15
C THR A 144 4.04 6.24 -11.00
N ALA A 145 4.96 7.16 -10.76
CA ALA A 145 6.36 6.86 -10.51
C ALA A 145 6.53 5.98 -9.27
N GLY A 146 5.79 6.26 -8.19
CA GLY A 146 5.77 5.45 -6.98
C GLY A 146 5.27 4.03 -7.22
N CYS A 147 4.18 3.86 -8.00
CA CYS A 147 3.66 2.56 -8.39
C CYS A 147 4.72 1.73 -9.14
N VAL A 148 5.37 2.32 -10.15
CA VAL A 148 6.41 1.65 -10.94
C VAL A 148 7.64 1.35 -10.09
N GLY A 149 8.08 2.29 -9.24
CA GLY A 149 9.23 2.11 -8.35
C GLY A 149 9.03 0.95 -7.37
N CYS A 150 7.88 0.89 -6.70
CA CYS A 150 7.53 -0.21 -5.80
C CYS A 150 7.51 -1.55 -6.56
N HIS A 151 6.90 -1.59 -7.74
CA HIS A 151 6.88 -2.81 -8.56
C HIS A 151 8.27 -3.27 -8.97
N ASN A 152 9.18 -2.38 -9.36
CA ASN A 152 10.53 -2.74 -9.75
C ASN A 152 11.35 -3.36 -8.60
N VAL A 153 11.07 -2.96 -7.35
CA VAL A 153 11.77 -3.49 -6.17
C VAL A 153 11.15 -4.80 -5.69
N PHE A 154 9.82 -4.86 -5.61
CA PHE A 154 9.13 -5.89 -4.82
C PHE A 154 8.28 -6.86 -5.63
N ARG A 155 7.94 -6.55 -6.89
CA ARG A 155 7.01 -7.37 -7.65
C ARG A 155 7.67 -8.67 -8.06
N ASP A 156 6.99 -9.76 -7.71
CA ASP A 156 7.28 -11.12 -8.16
C ASP A 156 6.06 -11.68 -8.91
N VAL A 157 5.76 -12.99 -8.78
CA VAL A 157 4.54 -13.59 -9.34
C VAL A 157 3.31 -12.81 -8.88
N PRO A 158 2.39 -12.39 -9.77
CA PRO A 158 1.39 -11.37 -9.46
C PRO A 158 0.46 -11.72 -8.28
N GLY A 159 0.71 -11.14 -7.11
CA GLY A 159 -0.27 -10.94 -6.02
C GLY A 159 -0.96 -12.19 -5.45
N THR A 160 -0.45 -13.38 -5.73
CA THR A 160 -0.81 -14.67 -5.11
C THR A 160 0.40 -15.20 -4.37
N THR A 161 0.20 -15.88 -3.24
CA THR A 161 1.31 -16.38 -2.41
C THR A 161 1.04 -17.76 -1.86
N SER A 162 2.04 -18.63 -1.89
CA SER A 162 2.09 -19.91 -1.17
C SER A 162 2.69 -19.76 0.24
N ASN A 163 3.04 -18.53 0.65
CA ASN A 163 3.71 -18.24 1.92
C ASN A 163 2.72 -18.04 3.09
N LEU A 164 1.44 -18.35 2.87
CA LEU A 164 0.39 -18.36 3.87
C LEU A 164 -0.08 -19.79 4.12
N LYS A 165 -0.35 -20.11 5.39
CA LYS A 165 -1.00 -21.34 5.85
C LYS A 165 -2.51 -21.31 5.57
#